data_AF-A0A453S7D9-F1
#
_entry.id   AF-A0A453S7D9-F1
#
_cell.length_a   1.000
_cell.length_b   1.000
_cell.length_c   1.000
_cell.angle_alpha   90.00
_cell.angle_beta   90.00
_cell.angle_gamma   90.00
#
_symmetry.space_group_name_H-M   'P 1'
#
loop_
_entity.id
_entity.type
_entity.pdbx_description
1 polymer ?
#
loop_
_entity_poly.entity_id
_entity_poly.type
_entity_poly.pdbx_seq_one_letter_code
_entity_poly.pdbx_strand_id
1 'polypeptide(L)'
;MAKRGVAGGEPIPLSRFGALVAQLESVVASARQKPPDALLCFDLLSELSSALDEAPKDTIQLWQRKCEDALQSLLVFGACRPVRRLASSAMGRIIQKGDAISVYSRASTLQGWLVDVKRADPMACAGAAQCLGEIYHLFGRKITAGLIETSNIVGKLMKYHEDFVRQDALLLLENALEGSGGGGSGAAYLEAFRIIMRGGISDKSYIVRVAAARCLKAFANIGGPGLGMAELDTSMSCCVKGLEDNVSAVRDSFAEALGAILALAVNPDAQVTKGGKKQNASAKKFDDGIQKHLILPFVKANGANAKKLRVGLSLSWVFFLQMIHMKYGTLDSELQNYAVQVMEILQGNGSPDPHALACVLYVLRVGFADQMTEPTQGEFLVFLGKKLESSNYSAPTRVTTLRILSYLLRSLGEVPSEFKDILDNTVVAALSHSSANVRVEAALTLRALAEVDPTCVGGLVSYGITTLHALRETLSFDKGKNLNHELDSLHGQATVLATLVAISPKLLLGYPARF
;
A
#
# COMPACT_ATOMS: atom_id res chain seq x y z
N MET A 1 -67.35 28.13 -35.90
CA MET A 1 -66.68 26.87 -35.54
C MET A 1 -65.20 27.04 -35.91
N ALA A 2 -64.32 27.38 -34.96
CA ALA A 2 -63.59 26.47 -34.05
C ALA A 2 -62.63 25.56 -34.85
N LYS A 3 -61.29 25.52 -34.67
CA LYS A 3 -60.47 25.61 -33.45
C LYS A 3 -59.04 26.08 -33.76
N ARG A 4 -58.51 26.90 -32.84
CA ARG A 4 -57.06 27.12 -32.61
C ARG A 4 -56.42 25.79 -32.19
N GLY A 5 -55.33 25.39 -32.86
CA GLY A 5 -54.44 24.34 -32.39
C GLY A 5 -53.50 24.89 -31.32
N VAL A 6 -53.80 24.59 -30.07
CA VAL A 6 -52.91 24.83 -28.92
C VAL A 6 -51.87 23.72 -28.94
N ALA A 7 -50.62 24.06 -29.23
CA ALA A 7 -49.48 23.18 -28.99
C ALA A 7 -49.19 23.17 -27.48
N GLY A 8 -49.96 22.38 -26.74
CA GLY A 8 -49.63 22.00 -25.37
C GLY A 8 -48.68 20.82 -25.43
N GLY A 9 -47.42 21.01 -25.04
CA GLY A 9 -46.52 19.89 -24.77
C GLY A 9 -47.13 19.03 -23.68
N GLU A 10 -47.26 17.72 -23.93
CA GLU A 10 -47.75 16.78 -22.93
C GLU A 10 -46.86 16.82 -21.68
N PRO A 11 -47.44 16.84 -20.46
CA PRO A 11 -46.67 16.76 -19.24
C PRO A 11 -46.03 15.37 -19.16
N ILE A 12 -44.70 15.33 -19.25
CA ILE A 12 -43.90 14.13 -19.00
C ILE A 12 -44.33 13.57 -17.63
N PRO A 13 -44.76 12.29 -17.53
CA PRO A 13 -45.07 11.68 -16.24
C PRO A 13 -43.85 11.83 -15.32
N LEU A 14 -44.01 12.51 -14.19
CA LEU A 14 -42.94 12.74 -13.22
C LEU A 14 -42.54 11.40 -12.60
N SER A 15 -41.56 10.74 -13.22
CA SER A 15 -40.85 9.63 -12.61
C SER A 15 -40.27 10.09 -11.27
N ARG A 16 -40.09 9.17 -10.32
CA ARG A 16 -39.44 9.45 -9.02
C ARG A 16 -38.13 10.24 -9.21
N PHE A 17 -37.34 9.85 -10.20
CA PHE A 17 -36.12 10.55 -10.58
C PHE A 17 -36.38 12.00 -11.07
N GLY A 18 -37.31 12.20 -12.00
CA GLY A 18 -37.64 13.54 -12.50
C GLY A 18 -38.17 14.48 -11.41
N ALA A 19 -38.95 13.95 -10.46
CA ALA A 19 -39.43 14.73 -9.32
C ALA A 19 -38.28 15.19 -8.41
N LEU A 20 -37.31 14.32 -8.13
CA LEU A 20 -36.14 14.66 -7.31
C LEU A 20 -35.24 15.69 -8.02
N VAL A 21 -35.08 15.58 -9.34
CA VAL A 21 -34.34 16.59 -10.14
C VAL A 21 -35.03 17.95 -10.06
N ALA A 22 -36.36 18.01 -10.19
CA ALA A 22 -37.12 19.26 -10.09
C ALA A 22 -37.03 19.89 -8.68
N GLN A 23 -37.02 19.06 -7.63
CA GLN A 23 -36.79 19.54 -6.25
C GLN A 23 -35.39 20.12 -6.10
N LEU A 24 -34.37 19.47 -6.69
CA LEU A 24 -33.00 19.96 -6.64
C LEU A 24 -32.87 21.31 -7.39
N GLU A 25 -33.48 21.44 -8.56
CA GLU A 25 -33.56 22.71 -9.31
C GLU A 25 -34.22 23.81 -8.46
N SER A 26 -35.29 23.49 -7.72
CA SER A 26 -35.97 24.44 -6.84
C SER A 26 -35.07 24.90 -5.69
N VAL A 27 -34.37 23.98 -5.03
CA VAL A 27 -33.41 24.30 -3.96
C VAL A 27 -32.31 25.21 -4.50
N VAL A 28 -31.74 24.88 -5.65
CA VAL A 28 -30.67 25.64 -6.31
C VAL A 28 -31.16 27.02 -6.76
N ALA A 29 -32.40 27.14 -7.26
CA ALA A 29 -32.97 28.43 -7.64
C ALA A 29 -33.13 29.36 -6.43
N SER A 30 -33.51 28.82 -5.27
CA SER A 30 -33.64 29.56 -4.02
C SER A 30 -32.29 29.93 -3.37
N ALA A 31 -31.22 29.22 -3.74
CA ALA A 31 -29.88 29.37 -3.15
C ALA A 31 -29.29 30.78 -3.28
N ARG A 32 -29.74 31.56 -4.28
CA ARG A 32 -29.32 32.97 -4.47
C ARG A 32 -29.81 33.90 -3.36
N GLN A 33 -30.89 33.53 -2.67
CA GLN A 33 -31.52 34.34 -1.61
C GLN A 33 -31.20 33.79 -0.22
N LYS A 34 -31.14 32.46 -0.07
CA LYS A 34 -30.84 31.77 1.19
C LYS A 34 -29.92 30.59 0.89
N PRO A 35 -28.82 30.40 1.64
CA PRO A 35 -27.96 29.23 1.43
C PRO A 35 -28.76 27.93 1.59
N PRO A 36 -28.53 26.93 0.73
CA PRO A 36 -29.29 25.69 0.76
C PRO A 36 -29.07 24.95 2.08
N ASP A 37 -30.14 24.40 2.64
CA ASP A 37 -30.07 23.63 3.88
C ASP A 37 -29.32 22.31 3.64
N ALA A 38 -28.26 22.10 4.41
CA ALA A 38 -27.35 20.98 4.24
C ALA A 38 -28.02 19.62 4.47
N LEU A 39 -28.95 19.52 5.43
CA LEU A 39 -29.66 18.26 5.71
C LEU A 39 -30.63 17.94 4.57
N LEU A 40 -31.42 18.92 4.15
CA LEU A 40 -32.31 18.78 3.00
C LEU A 40 -31.55 18.35 1.73
N CYS A 41 -30.43 19.00 1.44
CA CYS A 41 -29.61 18.61 0.29
C CYS A 41 -29.03 17.21 0.42
N PHE A 42 -28.63 16.79 1.63
CA PHE A 42 -28.10 15.46 1.86
C PHE A 42 -29.16 14.38 1.62
N ASP A 43 -30.35 14.54 2.18
CA ASP A 43 -31.46 13.61 2.02
C ASP A 43 -31.89 13.54 0.55
N LEU A 44 -32.06 14.70 -0.09
CA LEU A 44 -32.44 14.79 -1.51
C LEU A 44 -31.41 14.12 -2.43
N LEU A 45 -30.10 14.33 -2.22
CA LEU A 45 -29.05 13.72 -3.03
C LEU A 45 -28.92 12.21 -2.78
N SER A 46 -29.20 11.76 -1.55
CA SER A 46 -29.22 10.34 -1.20
C SER A 46 -30.38 9.62 -1.90
N GLU A 47 -31.58 10.21 -1.88
CA GLU A 47 -32.74 9.72 -2.62
C GLU A 47 -32.53 9.78 -4.14
N LEU A 48 -31.93 10.86 -4.64
CA LEU A 48 -31.56 11.00 -6.05
C LEU A 48 -30.61 9.88 -6.49
N SER A 49 -29.64 9.53 -5.65
CA SER A 49 -28.70 8.44 -5.92
C SER A 49 -29.41 7.08 -6.01
N SER A 50 -30.34 6.79 -5.10
CA SER A 50 -31.19 5.59 -5.16
C SER A 50 -32.09 5.58 -6.40
N ALA A 51 -32.72 6.72 -6.73
CA ALA A 51 -33.58 6.83 -7.89
C ALA A 51 -32.80 6.71 -9.21
N LEU A 52 -31.54 7.16 -9.28
CA LEU A 52 -30.62 6.92 -10.40
C LEU A 52 -30.30 5.43 -10.58
N ASP A 53 -30.39 4.63 -9.52
CA ASP A 53 -30.16 3.19 -9.56
C ASP A 53 -31.33 2.41 -10.13
N GLU A 54 -32.54 2.89 -9.91
CA GLU A 54 -33.79 2.26 -10.36
C GLU A 54 -34.30 2.79 -11.71
N ALA A 55 -33.95 4.02 -12.08
CA ALA A 55 -34.52 4.69 -13.24
C ALA A 55 -34.06 4.06 -14.58
N PRO A 56 -34.97 3.91 -15.56
CA PRO A 56 -34.59 3.43 -16.89
C PRO A 56 -33.76 4.48 -17.62
N LYS A 57 -32.89 4.02 -18.52
CA LYS A 57 -31.93 4.86 -19.27
C LYS A 57 -32.60 6.04 -19.97
N ASP A 58 -33.74 5.83 -20.62
CA ASP A 58 -34.45 6.88 -21.35
C ASP A 58 -34.93 8.02 -20.43
N THR A 59 -35.36 7.67 -19.21
CA THR A 59 -35.75 8.66 -18.19
C THR A 59 -34.53 9.43 -17.68
N ILE A 60 -33.40 8.75 -17.48
CA ILE A 60 -32.15 9.40 -17.07
C ILE A 60 -31.71 10.39 -18.14
N GLN A 61 -31.68 9.98 -19.41
CA GLN A 61 -31.29 10.84 -20.53
C GLN A 61 -32.19 12.07 -20.67
N LEU A 62 -33.51 11.91 -20.47
CA LEU A 62 -34.48 13.01 -20.52
C LEU A 62 -34.20 14.11 -19.48
N TRP A 63 -33.84 13.71 -18.26
CA TRP A 63 -33.61 14.63 -17.14
C TRP A 63 -32.13 14.98 -16.91
N GLN A 64 -31.23 14.42 -17.72
CA GLN A 64 -29.79 14.49 -17.49
C GLN A 64 -29.25 15.92 -17.41
N ARG A 65 -29.55 16.77 -18.41
CA ARG A 65 -29.03 18.15 -18.46
C ARG A 65 -29.46 18.97 -17.25
N LYS A 66 -30.75 18.90 -16.91
CA LYS A 66 -31.30 19.59 -15.74
C LYS A 66 -30.63 19.14 -14.44
N CYS A 67 -30.46 17.83 -14.28
CA CYS A 67 -29.81 17.29 -13.09
C CYS A 67 -28.34 17.70 -13.02
N GLU A 68 -27.58 17.61 -14.12
CA GLU A 68 -26.18 18.05 -14.19
C GLU A 68 -26.05 19.53 -13.84
N ASP A 69 -26.88 20.40 -14.43
CA ASP A 69 -26.82 21.84 -14.20
C ASP A 69 -27.19 22.20 -12.74
N ALA A 70 -28.17 21.51 -12.15
CA ALA A 70 -28.55 21.68 -10.75
C ALA A 70 -27.45 21.21 -9.79
N LEU A 71 -26.85 20.04 -10.04
CA LEU A 71 -25.72 19.52 -9.26
C LEU A 71 -24.51 20.46 -9.32
N GLN A 72 -24.16 20.95 -10.51
CA GLN A 72 -23.06 21.88 -10.69
C GLN A 72 -23.32 23.20 -9.96
N SER A 73 -24.54 23.73 -10.05
CA SER A 73 -24.90 24.97 -9.37
C SER A 73 -24.84 24.82 -7.84
N LEU A 74 -25.31 23.69 -7.30
CA LEU A 74 -25.20 23.38 -5.88
C LEU A 74 -23.73 23.40 -5.39
N LEU A 75 -22.82 22.85 -6.19
CA LEU A 75 -21.39 22.85 -5.88
C LEU A 75 -20.79 24.26 -5.92
N VAL A 76 -21.16 25.06 -6.93
CA VAL A 76 -20.70 26.45 -7.09
C VAL A 76 -21.27 27.39 -6.01
N PHE A 77 -22.38 27.02 -5.35
CA PHE A 77 -22.89 27.74 -4.18
C PHE A 77 -22.17 27.43 -2.87
N GLY A 78 -21.15 26.56 -2.88
CA GLY A 78 -20.33 26.29 -1.69
C GLY A 78 -20.95 25.29 -0.73
N ALA A 79 -21.48 24.18 -1.26
CA ALA A 79 -22.03 23.10 -0.45
C ALA A 79 -20.99 22.47 0.51
N CYS A 80 -21.46 22.05 1.70
CA CYS A 80 -20.61 21.41 2.69
C CYS A 80 -20.10 20.03 2.24
N ARG A 81 -19.06 19.52 2.91
CA ARG A 81 -18.32 18.31 2.47
C ARG A 81 -19.17 17.06 2.20
N PRO A 82 -20.16 16.69 3.03
CA PRO A 82 -21.03 15.54 2.73
C PRO A 82 -21.89 15.76 1.48
N VAL A 83 -22.49 16.94 1.34
CA VAL A 83 -23.35 17.31 0.21
C VAL A 83 -22.56 17.34 -1.09
N ARG A 84 -21.39 17.99 -1.12
CA ARG A 84 -20.54 18.02 -2.32
C ARG A 84 -20.05 16.62 -2.73
N ARG A 85 -19.78 15.71 -1.77
CA ARG A 85 -19.43 14.31 -2.08
C ARG A 85 -20.55 13.58 -2.80
N LEU A 86 -21.78 13.68 -2.29
CA LEU A 86 -22.93 13.06 -2.93
C LEU A 86 -23.22 13.72 -4.28
N ALA A 87 -23.13 15.04 -4.39
CA ALA A 87 -23.37 15.75 -5.64
C ALA A 87 -22.34 15.38 -6.73
N SER A 88 -21.05 15.31 -6.39
CA SER A 88 -20.00 14.84 -7.31
C SER A 88 -20.24 13.40 -7.74
N SER A 89 -20.56 12.49 -6.80
CA SER A 89 -20.85 11.09 -7.13
C SER A 89 -22.09 10.95 -8.02
N ALA A 90 -23.16 11.71 -7.73
CA ALA A 90 -24.36 11.75 -8.56
C ALA A 90 -24.07 12.28 -9.97
N MET A 91 -23.21 13.31 -10.11
CA MET A 91 -22.74 13.81 -11.41
C MET A 91 -22.03 12.70 -12.20
N GLY A 92 -21.16 11.92 -11.55
CA GLY A 92 -20.50 10.78 -12.20
C GLY A 92 -21.49 9.71 -12.68
N ARG A 93 -22.40 9.29 -11.79
CA ARG A 93 -23.38 8.22 -12.07
C ARG A 93 -24.37 8.60 -13.16
N ILE A 94 -24.87 9.83 -13.17
CA ILE A 94 -25.84 10.26 -14.19
C ILE A 94 -25.21 10.28 -15.58
N ILE A 95 -23.95 10.69 -15.68
CA ILE A 95 -23.19 10.65 -16.93
C ILE A 95 -22.91 9.22 -17.38
N GLN A 96 -22.60 8.32 -16.43
CA GLN A 96 -22.32 6.90 -16.73
C GLN A 96 -23.55 6.18 -17.28
N LYS A 97 -24.74 6.45 -16.73
CA LYS A 97 -25.99 5.79 -17.12
C LYS A 97 -26.69 6.47 -18.29
N GLY A 98 -26.57 7.78 -18.41
CA GLY A 98 -27.18 8.58 -19.46
C GLY A 98 -26.35 8.62 -20.74
N ASP A 99 -26.16 9.84 -21.24
CA ASP A 99 -25.32 10.18 -22.38
C ASP A 99 -23.91 10.63 -21.93
N ALA A 100 -22.90 9.89 -22.38
CA ALA A 100 -21.50 10.11 -22.05
C ALA A 100 -20.85 11.26 -22.85
N ILE A 101 -21.51 11.84 -23.86
CA ILE A 101 -20.98 12.99 -24.62
C ILE A 101 -20.86 14.23 -23.71
N SER A 102 -21.73 14.29 -22.70
CA SER A 102 -21.78 15.33 -21.67
C SER A 102 -20.46 15.59 -20.96
N VAL A 103 -19.63 14.55 -20.77
CA VAL A 103 -18.35 14.60 -20.04
C VAL A 103 -17.50 15.79 -20.47
N TYR A 104 -17.33 15.98 -21.79
CA TYR A 104 -16.49 17.05 -22.34
C TYR A 104 -16.99 18.43 -21.93
N SER A 105 -18.29 18.67 -22.11
CA SER A 105 -18.92 19.95 -21.78
C SER A 105 -18.87 20.27 -20.29
N ARG A 106 -19.10 19.26 -19.43
CA ARG A 106 -19.09 19.41 -17.96
C ARG A 106 -17.69 19.63 -17.43
N ALA A 107 -16.71 18.84 -17.88
CA ALA A 107 -15.31 19.05 -17.52
C ALA A 107 -14.84 20.46 -17.93
N SER A 108 -15.13 20.87 -19.17
CA SER A 108 -14.73 22.19 -19.67
C SER A 108 -15.41 23.33 -18.93
N THR A 109 -16.68 23.20 -18.55
CA THR A 109 -17.41 24.24 -17.80
C THR A 109 -16.85 24.38 -16.39
N LEU A 110 -16.58 23.27 -15.70
CA LEU A 110 -15.95 23.29 -14.37
C LEU A 110 -14.52 23.84 -14.42
N GLN A 111 -13.74 23.48 -15.44
CA GLN A 111 -12.41 24.03 -15.67
C GLN A 111 -12.47 25.54 -15.89
N GLY A 112 -13.33 26.01 -16.80
CA GLY A 112 -13.50 27.44 -17.06
C GLY A 112 -13.88 28.22 -15.81
N TRP A 113 -14.83 27.70 -15.02
CA TRP A 113 -15.22 28.32 -13.76
C TRP A 113 -14.06 28.37 -12.74
N LEU A 114 -13.27 27.29 -12.66
CA LEU A 114 -12.06 27.20 -11.82
C LEU A 114 -10.84 27.95 -12.38
N VAL A 115 -10.92 28.60 -13.55
CA VAL A 115 -9.85 29.46 -14.07
C VAL A 115 -9.96 30.89 -13.53
N ASP A 116 -11.19 31.38 -13.36
CA ASP A 116 -11.56 32.75 -12.96
C ASP A 116 -11.56 32.97 -11.43
N VAL A 117 -10.66 32.28 -10.73
CA VAL A 117 -10.60 32.11 -9.26
C VAL A 117 -10.36 33.40 -8.46
N LYS A 118 -10.21 34.56 -9.11
CA LYS A 118 -9.76 35.78 -8.41
C LYS A 118 -10.70 36.26 -7.29
N ARG A 119 -11.92 35.72 -7.15
CA ARG A 119 -12.88 36.05 -6.07
C ARG A 119 -13.86 34.91 -5.72
N ALA A 120 -13.54 33.65 -6.06
CA ALA A 120 -14.45 32.54 -5.82
C ALA A 120 -14.40 32.09 -4.35
N ASP A 121 -15.57 31.81 -3.78
CA ASP A 121 -15.72 31.29 -2.42
C ASP A 121 -14.92 29.98 -2.23
N PRO A 122 -14.14 29.84 -1.14
CA PRO A 122 -13.33 28.63 -0.89
C PRO A 122 -14.12 27.32 -0.94
N MET A 123 -15.35 27.30 -0.42
CA MET A 123 -16.20 26.10 -0.44
C MET A 123 -16.66 25.78 -1.86
N ALA A 124 -16.99 26.79 -2.66
CA ALA A 124 -17.33 26.63 -4.06
C ALA A 124 -16.14 26.11 -4.89
N CYS A 125 -14.93 26.63 -4.67
CA CYS A 125 -13.71 26.11 -5.29
C CYS A 125 -13.48 24.64 -4.95
N ALA A 126 -13.63 24.27 -3.68
CA ALA A 126 -13.48 22.90 -3.22
C ALA A 126 -14.54 21.96 -3.83
N GLY A 127 -15.81 22.39 -3.90
CA GLY A 127 -16.89 21.63 -4.51
C GLY A 127 -16.67 21.40 -6.01
N ALA A 128 -16.33 22.44 -6.76
CA ALA A 128 -16.04 22.34 -8.19
C ALA A 128 -14.80 21.46 -8.47
N ALA A 129 -13.73 21.62 -7.69
CA ALA A 129 -12.53 20.79 -7.80
C ALA A 129 -12.85 19.31 -7.54
N GLN A 130 -13.63 19.02 -6.49
CA GLN A 130 -14.01 17.65 -6.17
C GLN A 130 -14.88 17.01 -7.27
N CYS A 131 -15.83 17.74 -7.84
CA CYS A 131 -16.66 17.25 -8.94
C CYS A 131 -15.85 17.03 -10.22
N LEU A 132 -14.94 17.94 -10.56
CA LEU A 132 -14.04 17.75 -11.68
C LEU A 132 -13.15 16.51 -11.46
N GLY A 133 -12.70 16.28 -10.22
CA GLY A 133 -11.94 15.10 -9.83
C GLY A 133 -12.73 13.82 -10.05
N GLU A 134 -13.99 13.77 -9.63
CA GLU A 134 -14.85 12.60 -9.86
C GLU A 134 -15.05 12.31 -11.36
N ILE A 135 -15.28 13.36 -12.17
CA ILE A 135 -15.41 13.22 -13.62
C ILE A 135 -14.11 12.66 -14.21
N TYR A 136 -12.96 13.14 -13.75
CA TYR A 136 -11.66 12.61 -14.15
C TYR A 136 -11.45 11.16 -13.73
N HIS A 137 -11.79 10.79 -12.49
CA HIS A 137 -11.66 9.42 -12.00
C HIS A 137 -12.43 8.42 -12.89
N LEU A 138 -13.67 8.77 -13.26
CA LEU A 138 -14.53 7.90 -14.05
C LEU A 138 -14.27 7.95 -15.56
N PHE A 139 -13.92 9.12 -16.10
CA PHE A 139 -13.89 9.36 -17.54
C PHE A 139 -12.56 9.94 -18.05
N GLY A 140 -11.51 9.97 -17.24
CA GLY A 140 -10.25 10.67 -17.53
C GLY A 140 -9.61 10.29 -18.86
N ARG A 141 -9.67 9.00 -19.25
CA ARG A 141 -9.20 8.51 -20.57
C ARG A 141 -9.86 9.22 -21.76
N LYS A 142 -11.07 9.76 -21.61
CA LYS A 142 -11.79 10.51 -22.66
C LYS A 142 -11.40 11.99 -22.70
N ILE A 143 -10.94 12.56 -21.58
CA ILE A 143 -10.69 14.00 -21.41
C ILE A 143 -9.22 14.33 -21.08
N THR A 144 -8.30 13.51 -21.57
CA THR A 144 -6.85 13.68 -21.36
C THR A 144 -6.32 15.01 -21.92
N ALA A 145 -6.97 15.57 -22.96
CA ALA A 145 -6.62 16.86 -23.54
C ALA A 145 -6.73 18.03 -22.54
N GLY A 146 -7.67 17.96 -21.59
CA GLY A 146 -7.87 18.96 -20.54
C GLY A 146 -6.93 18.83 -19.34
N LEU A 147 -6.07 17.79 -19.31
CA LEU A 147 -5.26 17.49 -18.12
C LEU A 147 -4.26 18.60 -17.79
N ILE A 148 -3.67 19.25 -18.81
CA ILE A 148 -2.73 20.37 -18.59
C ILE A 148 -3.42 21.55 -17.91
N GLU A 149 -4.64 21.89 -18.34
CA GLU A 149 -5.41 22.96 -17.74
C GLU A 149 -5.80 22.62 -16.31
N THR A 150 -6.17 21.37 -16.07
CA THR A 150 -6.45 20.86 -14.71
C THR A 150 -5.23 20.97 -13.81
N SER A 151 -4.04 20.60 -14.27
CA SER A 151 -2.79 20.79 -13.51
C SER A 151 -2.56 22.27 -13.18
N ASN A 152 -2.78 23.18 -14.13
CA ASN A 152 -2.65 24.62 -13.90
C ASN A 152 -3.66 25.15 -12.87
N ILE A 153 -4.91 24.67 -12.93
CA ILE A 153 -5.95 24.99 -11.94
C ILE A 153 -5.54 24.53 -10.55
N VAL A 154 -5.05 23.29 -10.41
CA VAL A 154 -4.54 22.77 -9.13
C VAL A 154 -3.43 23.68 -8.59
N GLY A 155 -2.50 24.11 -9.45
CA GLY A 155 -1.43 25.06 -9.08
C GLY A 155 -1.95 26.42 -8.56
N LYS A 156 -3.12 26.88 -9.03
CA LYS A 156 -3.79 28.08 -8.49
C LYS A 156 -4.45 27.79 -7.13
N LEU A 157 -5.19 26.69 -7.03
CA LEU A 157 -5.89 26.30 -5.79
C LEU A 157 -4.92 26.02 -4.64
N MET A 158 -3.72 25.51 -4.94
CA MET A 158 -2.65 25.31 -3.95
C MET A 158 -2.13 26.61 -3.31
N LYS A 159 -2.53 27.79 -3.80
CA LYS A 159 -2.18 29.09 -3.21
C LYS A 159 -3.20 29.60 -2.19
N TYR A 160 -4.32 28.91 -2.01
CA TYR A 160 -5.33 29.27 -1.00
C TYR A 160 -4.79 29.13 0.42
N HIS A 161 -5.31 29.94 1.35
CA HIS A 161 -4.97 29.86 2.77
C HIS A 161 -5.63 28.67 3.45
N GLU A 162 -6.85 28.34 3.03
CA GLU A 162 -7.66 27.23 3.50
C GLU A 162 -7.04 25.90 3.09
N ASP A 163 -6.70 25.08 4.09
CA ASP A 163 -6.05 23.79 3.85
C ASP A 163 -6.96 22.76 3.19
N PHE A 164 -8.27 22.81 3.44
CA PHE A 164 -9.24 21.95 2.75
C PHE A 164 -9.30 22.24 1.24
N VAL A 165 -9.13 23.50 0.81
CA VAL A 165 -9.09 23.83 -0.63
C VAL A 165 -7.83 23.25 -1.27
N ARG A 166 -6.68 23.39 -0.61
CA ARG A 166 -5.42 22.77 -1.06
C ARG A 166 -5.50 21.25 -1.06
N GLN A 167 -6.19 20.64 -0.09
CA GLN A 167 -6.46 19.20 -0.07
C GLN A 167 -7.31 18.79 -1.27
N ASP A 168 -8.47 19.42 -1.50
CA ASP A 168 -9.36 19.07 -2.62
C ASP A 168 -8.70 19.33 -3.98
N ALA A 169 -7.77 20.29 -4.08
CA ALA A 169 -6.96 20.49 -5.27
C ALA A 169 -6.03 19.29 -5.57
N LEU A 170 -5.38 18.74 -4.54
CA LEU A 170 -4.54 17.54 -4.73
C LEU A 170 -5.38 16.28 -4.93
N LEU A 171 -6.56 16.15 -4.32
CA LEU A 171 -7.48 15.04 -4.60
C LEU A 171 -8.02 15.09 -6.04
N LEU A 172 -8.31 16.29 -6.57
CA LEU A 172 -8.59 16.49 -7.99
C LEU A 172 -7.40 15.99 -8.84
N LEU A 173 -6.18 16.35 -8.47
CA LEU A 173 -4.98 15.92 -9.19
C LEU A 173 -4.80 14.40 -9.15
N GLU A 174 -4.93 13.77 -7.98
CA GLU A 174 -4.88 12.31 -7.78
C GLU A 174 -5.85 11.60 -8.73
N ASN A 175 -7.13 12.00 -8.70
CA ASN A 175 -8.17 11.42 -9.56
C ASN A 175 -7.91 11.67 -11.05
N ALA A 176 -7.39 12.85 -11.41
CA ALA A 176 -7.01 13.19 -12.78
C ALA A 176 -5.86 12.35 -13.31
N LEU A 177 -4.85 12.08 -12.47
CA LEU A 177 -3.73 11.22 -12.82
C LEU A 177 -4.21 9.78 -13.03
N GLU A 178 -4.89 9.19 -12.03
CA GLU A 178 -5.36 7.80 -12.08
C GLU A 178 -6.35 7.58 -13.23
N GLY A 179 -7.36 8.44 -13.35
CA GLY A 179 -8.39 8.32 -14.37
C GLY A 179 -7.87 8.53 -15.81
N SER A 180 -6.79 9.30 -15.98
CA SER A 180 -6.15 9.48 -17.30
C SER A 180 -5.26 8.30 -17.70
N GLY A 181 -4.81 7.48 -16.74
CA GLY A 181 -4.07 6.24 -17.00
C GLY A 181 -2.79 6.42 -17.84
N GLY A 182 -2.10 7.55 -17.72
CA GLY A 182 -0.89 7.84 -18.50
C GLY A 182 -1.12 8.38 -19.91
N GLY A 183 -2.36 8.44 -20.41
CA GLY A 183 -2.69 8.88 -21.78
C GLY A 183 -2.70 10.40 -22.02
N GLY A 184 -2.16 11.18 -21.07
CA GLY A 184 -2.12 12.64 -21.11
C GLY A 184 -0.84 13.18 -21.73
N SER A 185 -0.77 14.49 -21.96
CA SER A 185 0.46 15.11 -22.45
C SER A 185 1.57 15.07 -21.38
N GLY A 186 2.82 14.81 -21.79
CA GLY A 186 3.96 14.80 -20.86
C GLY A 186 4.15 16.12 -20.10
N ALA A 187 3.77 17.24 -20.70
CA ALA A 187 3.79 18.55 -20.05
C ALA A 187 2.80 18.63 -18.87
N ALA A 188 1.61 18.04 -19.00
CA ALA A 188 0.61 18.02 -17.93
C ALA A 188 1.11 17.27 -16.69
N TYR A 189 1.79 16.15 -16.92
CA TYR A 189 2.39 15.33 -15.88
C TYR A 189 3.60 16.00 -15.22
N LEU A 190 4.47 16.65 -15.99
CA LEU A 190 5.59 17.42 -15.43
C LEU A 190 5.11 18.59 -14.56
N GLU A 191 4.06 19.29 -14.97
CA GLU A 191 3.47 20.37 -14.18
C GLU A 191 2.82 19.84 -12.90
N ALA A 192 2.05 18.75 -13.00
CA ALA A 192 1.48 18.06 -11.85
C ALA A 192 2.56 17.65 -10.83
N PHE A 193 3.65 17.03 -11.31
CA PHE A 193 4.78 16.64 -10.49
C PHE A 193 5.43 17.85 -9.81
N ARG A 194 5.64 18.95 -10.54
CA ARG A 194 6.20 20.19 -10.00
C ARG A 194 5.36 20.74 -8.84
N ILE A 195 4.04 20.71 -8.96
CA ILE A 195 3.11 21.19 -7.92
C ILE A 195 3.23 20.33 -6.65
N ILE A 196 3.23 19.01 -6.80
CA ILE A 196 3.36 18.06 -5.69
C ILE A 196 4.68 18.31 -4.94
N MET A 197 5.79 18.37 -5.68
CA MET A 197 7.13 18.48 -5.10
C MET A 197 7.40 19.83 -4.43
N ARG A 198 6.90 20.94 -4.98
CA ARG A 198 7.18 22.30 -4.46
C ARG A 198 6.19 22.75 -3.39
N GLY A 199 4.93 22.31 -3.45
CA GLY A 199 3.85 22.81 -2.60
C GLY A 199 3.22 21.76 -1.71
N GLY A 200 3.00 20.54 -2.21
CA GLY A 200 2.23 19.52 -1.50
C GLY A 200 3.00 18.82 -0.38
N ILE A 201 4.19 18.30 -0.68
CA ILE A 201 4.96 17.44 0.25
C ILE A 201 5.34 18.19 1.54
N SER A 202 5.64 19.47 1.43
CA SER A 202 6.07 20.32 2.55
C SER A 202 4.97 21.25 3.07
N ASP A 203 3.70 20.97 2.76
CA ASP A 203 2.58 21.80 3.25
C ASP A 203 2.50 21.77 4.78
N LYS A 204 2.06 22.88 5.38
CA LYS A 204 1.87 23.00 6.83
C LYS A 204 0.81 22.02 7.35
N SER A 205 -0.25 21.81 6.58
CA SER A 205 -1.37 20.96 6.97
C SER A 205 -1.12 19.50 6.58
N TYR A 206 -1.31 18.59 7.55
CA TYR A 206 -1.05 17.17 7.35
C TYR A 206 -1.99 16.55 6.30
N ILE A 207 -3.23 17.06 6.18
CA ILE A 207 -4.21 16.57 5.19
C ILE A 207 -3.77 16.84 3.75
N VAL A 208 -3.01 17.92 3.53
CA VAL A 208 -2.45 18.27 2.21
C VAL A 208 -1.23 17.40 1.93
N ARG A 209 -0.36 17.16 2.93
CA ARG A 209 0.79 16.24 2.80
C ARG A 209 0.35 14.81 2.48
N VAL A 210 -0.72 14.32 3.11
CA VAL A 210 -1.34 13.02 2.77
C VAL A 210 -1.78 12.98 1.31
N ALA A 211 -2.52 13.99 0.84
CA ALA A 211 -2.96 14.05 -0.55
C ALA A 211 -1.77 14.13 -1.53
N ALA A 212 -0.70 14.84 -1.18
CA ALA A 212 0.52 14.90 -1.99
C ALA A 212 1.21 13.53 -2.14
N ALA A 213 1.31 12.77 -1.04
CA ALA A 213 1.83 11.41 -1.07
C ALA A 213 0.97 10.48 -1.95
N ARG A 214 -0.36 10.62 -1.88
CA ARG A 214 -1.27 9.87 -2.75
C ARG A 214 -1.11 10.22 -4.23
N CYS A 215 -0.88 11.49 -4.57
CA CYS A 215 -0.54 11.86 -5.95
C CYS A 215 0.77 11.21 -6.43
N LEU A 216 1.79 11.07 -5.57
CA LEU A 216 3.02 10.36 -5.91
C LEU A 216 2.77 8.86 -6.16
N LYS A 217 1.93 8.22 -5.33
CA LYS A 217 1.47 6.86 -5.55
C LYS A 217 0.69 6.74 -6.87
N ALA A 218 -0.22 7.66 -7.16
CA ALA A 218 -0.97 7.71 -8.41
C ALA A 218 -0.03 7.80 -9.62
N PHE A 219 1.01 8.64 -9.54
CA PHE A 219 2.07 8.72 -10.55
C PHE A 219 2.75 7.36 -10.79
N ALA A 220 3.15 6.68 -9.73
CA ALA A 220 3.73 5.34 -9.83
C ALA A 220 2.74 4.33 -10.43
N ASN A 221 1.46 4.46 -10.10
CA ASN A 221 0.41 3.56 -10.56
C ASN A 221 0.15 3.66 -12.07
N ILE A 222 0.26 4.87 -12.64
CA ILE A 222 0.04 5.08 -14.08
C ILE A 222 1.34 4.98 -14.92
N GLY A 223 2.43 4.48 -14.33
CA GLY A 223 3.69 4.25 -15.03
C GLY A 223 4.61 5.48 -15.12
N GLY A 224 4.43 6.48 -14.26
CA GLY A 224 5.31 7.65 -14.16
C GLY A 224 5.47 8.48 -15.44
N PRO A 225 4.40 8.76 -16.20
CA PRO A 225 4.48 9.48 -17.47
C PRO A 225 5.17 10.83 -17.29
N GLY A 226 6.12 11.13 -18.16
CA GLY A 226 6.87 12.39 -18.11
C GLY A 226 8.00 12.43 -17.09
N LEU A 227 8.07 11.47 -16.14
CA LEU A 227 9.13 11.35 -15.14
C LEU A 227 10.29 10.50 -15.67
N GLY A 228 11.52 10.92 -15.40
CA GLY A 228 12.72 10.12 -15.59
C GLY A 228 13.21 9.54 -14.26
N MET A 229 14.32 8.79 -14.33
CA MET A 229 14.94 8.19 -13.14
C MET A 229 15.37 9.22 -12.09
N ALA A 230 15.74 10.44 -12.49
CA ALA A 230 16.10 11.51 -11.56
C ALA A 230 14.88 12.01 -10.76
N GLU A 231 13.73 12.17 -11.42
CA GLU A 231 12.48 12.52 -10.77
C GLU A 231 11.98 11.41 -9.84
N LEU A 232 12.09 10.14 -10.27
CA LEU A 232 11.76 8.99 -9.41
C LEU A 232 12.66 8.95 -8.17
N ASP A 233 13.98 9.12 -8.32
CA ASP A 233 14.93 9.15 -7.20
C ASP A 233 14.68 10.31 -6.22
N THR A 234 14.34 11.48 -6.76
CA THR A 234 13.95 12.64 -5.96
C THR A 234 12.66 12.36 -5.18
N SER A 235 11.70 11.69 -5.81
CA SER A 235 10.43 11.31 -5.18
C SER A 235 10.64 10.32 -4.04
N MET A 236 11.47 9.29 -4.25
CA MET A 236 11.84 8.32 -3.21
C MET A 236 12.52 9.01 -2.02
N SER A 237 13.50 9.89 -2.29
CA SER A 237 14.17 10.67 -1.25
C SER A 237 13.21 11.53 -0.43
N CYS A 238 12.17 12.10 -1.07
CA CYS A 238 11.15 12.86 -0.37
C CYS A 238 10.21 11.97 0.44
N CYS A 239 9.86 10.79 -0.06
CA CYS A 239 9.03 9.85 0.69
C CYS A 239 9.75 9.37 1.95
N VAL A 240 11.06 9.05 1.87
CA VAL A 240 11.86 8.69 3.06
C VAL A 240 11.83 9.79 4.11
N LYS A 241 11.95 11.06 3.73
CA LYS A 241 11.78 12.20 4.66
C LYS A 241 10.36 12.28 5.23
N GLY A 242 9.34 11.98 4.42
CA GLY A 242 7.94 11.92 4.86
C GLY A 242 7.66 10.85 5.92
N LEU A 243 8.47 9.79 5.99
CA LEU A 243 8.38 8.75 7.03
C LEU A 243 8.78 9.26 8.42
N GLU A 244 9.40 10.43 8.52
CA GLU A 244 9.77 11.07 9.79
C GLU A 244 8.68 12.03 10.30
N ASP A 245 7.56 12.18 9.58
CA ASP A 245 6.47 13.07 9.98
C ASP A 245 5.90 12.73 11.36
N ASN A 246 5.45 13.75 12.10
CA ASN A 246 4.85 13.57 13.42
C ASN A 246 3.50 12.84 13.36
N VAL A 247 2.75 12.97 12.26
CA VAL A 247 1.42 12.39 12.06
C VAL A 247 1.51 11.01 11.40
N SER A 248 0.87 9.99 11.99
CA SER A 248 0.88 8.61 11.45
C SER A 248 0.32 8.53 10.04
N ALA A 249 -0.84 9.14 9.79
CA ALA A 249 -1.48 9.12 8.48
C ALA A 249 -0.57 9.66 7.35
N VAL A 250 0.29 10.64 7.66
CA VAL A 250 1.28 11.15 6.70
C VAL A 250 2.36 10.10 6.44
N ARG A 251 2.93 9.51 7.50
CA ARG A 251 3.93 8.44 7.37
C ARG A 251 3.39 7.25 6.59
N ASP A 252 2.17 6.81 6.87
CA ASP A 252 1.53 5.66 6.21
C ASP A 252 1.33 5.94 4.71
N SER A 253 0.88 7.15 4.36
CA SER A 253 0.69 7.56 2.95
C SER A 253 2.02 7.67 2.20
N PHE A 254 3.08 8.19 2.83
CA PHE A 254 4.41 8.23 2.23
C PHE A 254 5.07 6.85 2.13
N ALA A 255 4.76 5.93 3.06
CA ALA A 255 5.24 4.55 2.97
C ALA A 255 4.64 3.83 1.76
N GLU A 256 3.34 4.00 1.55
CA GLU A 256 2.64 3.47 0.38
C GLU A 256 3.18 4.07 -0.94
N ALA A 257 3.41 5.39 -0.96
CA ALA A 257 4.01 6.06 -2.11
C ALA A 257 5.44 5.57 -2.39
N LEU A 258 6.28 5.42 -1.36
CA LEU A 258 7.65 4.93 -1.51
C LEU A 258 7.67 3.52 -2.10
N GLY A 259 6.83 2.62 -1.57
CA GLY A 259 6.70 1.26 -2.07
C GLY A 259 6.26 1.22 -3.54
N ALA A 260 5.25 2.01 -3.91
CA ALA A 260 4.77 2.09 -5.29
C ALA A 260 5.82 2.67 -6.25
N ILE A 261 6.54 3.73 -5.87
CA ILE A 261 7.58 4.34 -6.70
C ILE A 261 8.76 3.39 -6.90
N LEU A 262 9.21 2.71 -5.83
CA LEU A 262 10.26 1.69 -5.94
C LEU A 262 9.83 0.55 -6.86
N ALA A 263 8.58 0.10 -6.74
CA ALA A 263 8.07 -0.97 -7.60
C ALA A 263 8.04 -0.55 -9.08
N LEU A 264 7.67 0.69 -9.38
CA LEU A 264 7.78 1.23 -10.75
C LEU A 264 9.25 1.37 -11.19
N ALA A 265 10.13 1.83 -10.28
CA ALA A 265 11.54 2.03 -10.60
C ALA A 265 12.18 0.72 -11.04
N VAL A 266 11.97 -0.39 -10.32
CA VAL A 266 12.56 -1.70 -10.67
C VAL A 266 11.89 -2.40 -11.87
N ASN A 267 10.77 -1.86 -12.39
CA ASN A 267 10.05 -2.38 -13.57
C ASN A 267 10.07 -1.37 -14.74
N PRO A 268 11.19 -1.25 -15.48
CA PRO A 268 11.32 -0.26 -16.55
C PRO A 268 10.33 -0.47 -17.71
N ASP A 269 9.93 -1.70 -18.00
CA ASP A 269 8.94 -1.98 -19.06
C ASP A 269 7.55 -1.43 -18.72
N ALA A 270 7.25 -1.17 -17.44
CA ALA A 270 6.00 -0.55 -17.00
C ALA A 270 6.04 0.98 -17.02
N GLN A 271 7.21 1.59 -17.29
CA GLN A 271 7.35 3.05 -17.33
C GLN A 271 6.84 3.59 -18.67
N VAL A 272 5.99 4.61 -18.61
CA VAL A 272 5.46 5.30 -19.79
C VAL A 272 6.57 6.20 -20.37
N THR A 273 7.31 5.66 -21.33
CA THR A 273 8.45 6.36 -21.95
C THR A 273 8.03 7.57 -22.78
N LYS A 274 8.88 8.61 -22.77
CA LYS A 274 8.83 9.71 -23.75
C LYS A 274 9.27 9.17 -25.12
N GLY A 275 8.34 8.58 -25.87
CA GLY A 275 8.54 8.21 -27.28
C GLY A 275 9.54 7.07 -27.52
N GLY A 276 9.00 5.86 -27.72
CA GLY A 276 9.50 4.87 -28.70
C GLY A 276 10.88 4.22 -28.53
N LYS A 277 11.77 4.71 -27.67
CA LYS A 277 13.05 4.03 -27.39
C LYS A 277 13.02 3.41 -26.00
N LYS A 278 12.83 2.09 -25.94
CA LYS A 278 13.16 1.28 -24.77
C LYS A 278 14.60 1.61 -24.37
N GLN A 279 14.77 2.38 -23.29
CA GLN A 279 16.08 2.48 -22.67
C GLN A 279 16.33 1.15 -21.98
N ASN A 280 17.33 0.41 -22.45
CA ASN A 280 17.87 -0.76 -21.77
C ASN A 280 18.51 -0.28 -20.45
N ALA A 281 17.69 -0.10 -19.42
CA ALA A 281 18.17 0.08 -18.07
C ALA A 281 18.57 -1.30 -17.54
N SER A 282 19.88 -1.52 -17.38
CA SER A 282 20.41 -2.77 -16.86
C SER A 282 19.94 -3.01 -15.42
N ALA A 283 19.68 -4.28 -15.08
CA ALA A 283 19.28 -4.74 -13.75
C ALA A 283 20.15 -4.18 -12.60
N LYS A 284 21.42 -3.84 -12.88
CA LYS A 284 22.38 -3.26 -11.92
C LYS A 284 22.00 -1.88 -11.34
N LYS A 285 21.12 -1.10 -11.97
CA LYS A 285 20.70 0.22 -11.42
C LYS A 285 19.54 0.13 -10.42
N PHE A 286 18.84 -1.00 -10.37
CA PHE A 286 17.62 -1.14 -9.57
C PHE A 286 17.90 -1.60 -8.14
N ASP A 287 18.93 -2.44 -7.98
CA ASP A 287 19.46 -2.84 -6.68
C ASP A 287 19.97 -1.62 -5.87
N ASP A 288 20.51 -0.61 -6.57
CA ASP A 288 20.93 0.67 -5.97
C ASP A 288 19.76 1.44 -5.33
N GLY A 289 18.56 1.36 -5.91
CA GLY A 289 17.36 2.06 -5.39
C GLY A 289 16.88 1.49 -4.05
N ILE A 290 16.82 0.17 -3.93
CA ILE A 290 16.43 -0.53 -2.70
C ILE A 290 17.47 -0.28 -1.60
N GLN A 291 18.75 -0.42 -1.95
CA GLN A 291 19.85 -0.16 -1.02
C GLN A 291 19.82 1.30 -0.52
N LYS A 292 19.66 2.27 -1.43
CA LYS A 292 19.68 3.70 -1.11
C LYS A 292 18.47 4.19 -0.31
N HIS A 293 17.26 3.69 -0.60
CA HIS A 293 16.01 4.26 -0.07
C HIS A 293 15.31 3.39 0.98
N LEU A 294 15.63 2.10 1.08
CA LEU A 294 15.05 1.22 2.10
C LEU A 294 16.10 0.74 3.10
N ILE A 295 17.19 0.11 2.63
CA ILE A 295 18.15 -0.57 3.52
C ILE A 295 19.04 0.44 4.25
N LEU A 296 19.74 1.31 3.54
CA LEU A 296 20.65 2.28 4.14
C LEU A 296 19.96 3.25 5.10
N PRO A 297 18.76 3.80 4.79
CA PRO A 297 18.01 4.62 5.75
C PRO A 297 17.61 3.83 6.99
N PHE A 298 17.23 2.55 6.85
CA PHE A 298 16.88 1.70 7.99
C PHE A 298 18.10 1.47 8.90
N VAL A 299 19.24 1.13 8.32
CA VAL A 299 20.49 0.88 9.07
C VAL A 299 20.98 2.15 9.77
N LYS A 300 20.79 3.32 9.16
CA LYS A 300 21.11 4.64 9.77
C LYS A 300 20.14 5.03 10.89
N ALA A 301 18.90 4.57 10.81
CA ALA A 301 17.84 4.86 11.76
C ALA A 301 18.09 4.14 13.09
N ASN A 302 19.06 4.57 13.90
CA ASN A 302 19.42 3.94 15.17
C ASN A 302 18.95 4.75 16.39
N GLY A 303 18.48 4.04 17.43
CA GLY A 303 18.04 4.62 18.70
C GLY A 303 16.52 4.80 18.85
N ALA A 304 16.10 5.25 20.03
CA ALA A 304 14.68 5.32 20.41
C ALA A 304 13.84 6.26 19.53
N ASN A 305 14.44 7.34 19.03
CA ASN A 305 13.77 8.34 18.18
C ASN A 305 13.57 7.86 16.73
N ALA A 306 14.25 6.78 16.34
CA ALA A 306 14.24 6.26 14.98
C ALA A 306 13.19 5.15 14.74
N LYS A 307 12.43 4.75 15.79
CA LYS A 307 11.40 3.71 15.69
C LYS A 307 10.34 4.02 14.64
N LYS A 308 9.87 5.27 14.59
CA LYS A 308 8.84 5.72 13.62
C LYS A 308 9.33 5.55 12.18
N LEU A 309 10.58 5.96 11.90
CA LEU A 309 11.19 5.82 10.59
C LEU A 309 11.34 4.34 10.21
N ARG A 310 11.80 3.49 11.12
CA ARG A 310 11.89 2.04 10.87
C ARG A 310 10.54 1.40 10.57
N VAL A 311 9.49 1.75 11.32
CA VAL A 311 8.13 1.28 11.03
C VAL A 311 7.68 1.75 9.64
N GLY A 312 7.90 3.02 9.30
CA GLY A 312 7.59 3.55 7.98
C GLY A 312 8.33 2.82 6.85
N LEU A 313 9.63 2.54 7.02
CA LEU A 313 10.44 1.80 6.04
C LEU A 313 9.98 0.34 5.91
N SER A 314 9.60 -0.30 7.02
CA SER A 314 8.99 -1.64 6.99
C SER A 314 7.65 -1.66 6.24
N LEU A 315 6.81 -0.65 6.43
CA LEU A 315 5.56 -0.52 5.66
C LEU A 315 5.87 -0.30 4.17
N SER A 316 6.85 0.54 3.84
CA SER A 316 7.29 0.77 2.45
C SER A 316 7.77 -0.52 1.78
N TRP A 317 8.50 -1.38 2.51
CA TRP A 317 8.89 -2.71 2.04
C TRP A 317 7.67 -3.57 1.72
N VAL A 318 6.68 -3.63 2.62
CA VAL A 318 5.47 -4.42 2.40
C VAL A 318 4.70 -3.90 1.17
N PHE A 319 4.51 -2.58 1.04
CA PHE A 319 3.85 -2.00 -0.12
C PHE A 319 4.63 -2.24 -1.42
N PHE A 320 5.96 -2.16 -1.39
CA PHE A 320 6.81 -2.52 -2.53
C PHE A 320 6.56 -3.96 -2.97
N LEU A 321 6.63 -4.91 -2.05
CA LEU A 321 6.44 -6.34 -2.33
C LEU A 321 5.03 -6.64 -2.86
N GLN A 322 4.00 -6.04 -2.25
CA GLN A 322 2.62 -6.15 -2.73
C GLN A 322 2.46 -5.65 -4.17
N MET A 323 3.10 -4.54 -4.51
CA MET A 323 3.04 -3.97 -5.86
C MET A 323 3.79 -4.85 -6.88
N ILE A 324 4.97 -5.35 -6.52
CA ILE A 324 5.76 -6.26 -7.35
C ILE A 324 4.99 -7.56 -7.63
N HIS A 325 4.36 -8.13 -6.60
CA HIS A 325 3.59 -9.36 -6.73
C HIS A 325 2.26 -9.12 -7.46
N MET A 326 1.37 -8.26 -6.94
CA MET A 326 0.00 -8.14 -7.44
C MET A 326 -0.13 -7.40 -8.76
N LYS A 327 0.73 -6.40 -9.03
CA LYS A 327 0.62 -5.57 -10.24
C LYS A 327 1.56 -6.02 -11.34
N TYR A 328 2.79 -6.37 -11.00
CA TYR A 328 3.81 -6.74 -11.98
C TYR A 328 3.94 -8.25 -12.20
N GLY A 329 3.29 -9.07 -11.37
CA GLY A 329 3.23 -10.52 -11.57
C GLY A 329 4.58 -11.21 -11.44
N THR A 330 5.50 -10.62 -10.65
CA THR A 330 6.82 -11.20 -10.38
C THR A 330 6.67 -12.58 -9.73
N LEU A 331 7.43 -13.55 -10.22
CA LEU A 331 7.39 -14.94 -9.75
C LEU A 331 7.83 -15.03 -8.29
N ASP A 332 7.22 -15.96 -7.54
CA ASP A 332 7.53 -16.16 -6.12
C ASP A 332 9.02 -16.52 -5.89
N SER A 333 9.66 -17.21 -6.84
CA SER A 333 11.10 -17.52 -6.80
C SER A 333 11.98 -16.26 -6.88
N GLU A 334 11.54 -15.22 -7.58
CA GLU A 334 12.23 -13.93 -7.66
C GLU A 334 11.99 -13.10 -6.39
N LEU A 335 10.81 -13.24 -5.76
CA LEU A 335 10.50 -12.60 -4.48
C LEU A 335 11.47 -13.08 -3.38
N GLN A 336 11.83 -14.36 -3.35
CA GLN A 336 12.76 -14.91 -2.35
C GLN A 336 14.12 -14.17 -2.31
N ASN A 337 14.57 -13.60 -3.43
CA ASN A 337 15.80 -12.80 -3.46
C ASN A 337 15.69 -11.51 -2.63
N TYR A 338 14.53 -10.85 -2.62
CA TYR A 338 14.30 -9.67 -1.79
C TYR A 338 14.27 -10.02 -0.29
N ALA A 339 13.88 -11.25 0.08
CA ALA A 339 13.94 -11.68 1.48
C ALA A 339 15.38 -11.66 2.02
N VAL A 340 16.37 -12.00 1.18
CA VAL A 340 17.79 -11.90 1.53
C VAL A 340 18.19 -10.44 1.74
N GLN A 341 17.79 -9.54 0.85
CA GLN A 341 18.07 -8.10 0.97
C GLN A 341 17.42 -7.47 2.22
N VAL A 342 16.20 -7.90 2.56
CA VAL A 342 15.52 -7.48 3.80
C VAL A 342 16.29 -7.95 5.03
N MET A 343 16.87 -9.15 4.99
CA MET A 343 17.71 -9.68 6.06
C MET A 343 19.08 -9.00 6.17
N GLU A 344 19.60 -8.37 5.09
CA GLU A 344 20.83 -7.57 5.11
C GLU A 344 20.75 -6.39 6.07
N ILE A 345 19.54 -5.88 6.35
CA ILE A 345 19.27 -4.84 7.34
C ILE A 345 19.86 -5.20 8.73
N LEU A 346 19.96 -6.50 9.04
CA LEU A 346 20.45 -7.02 10.32
C LEU A 346 21.95 -7.38 10.32
N GLN A 347 22.69 -7.09 9.24
CA GLN A 347 24.13 -7.43 9.12
C GLN A 347 25.09 -6.50 9.89
N GLY A 348 24.58 -5.62 10.77
CA GLY A 348 25.43 -4.77 11.61
C GLY A 348 26.08 -5.52 12.78
N ASN A 349 27.34 -5.18 13.10
CA ASN A 349 28.11 -5.72 14.25
C ASN A 349 27.67 -5.14 15.63
N GLY A 350 26.47 -4.57 15.72
CA GLY A 350 25.92 -4.01 16.95
C GLY A 350 25.26 -5.08 17.83
N SER A 351 25.00 -4.74 19.09
CA SER A 351 24.10 -5.52 19.95
C SER A 351 22.75 -5.77 19.25
N PRO A 352 22.11 -6.93 19.43
CA PRO A 352 20.83 -7.24 18.79
C PRO A 352 19.79 -6.17 19.13
N ASP A 353 19.30 -5.45 18.13
CA ASP A 353 18.25 -4.45 18.27
C ASP A 353 16.87 -5.14 18.12
N PRO A 354 16.10 -5.30 19.21
CA PRO A 354 14.84 -6.05 19.17
C PRO A 354 13.80 -5.40 18.25
N HIS A 355 13.83 -4.08 18.10
CA HIS A 355 12.90 -3.35 17.23
C HIS A 355 13.25 -3.55 15.76
N ALA A 356 14.54 -3.52 15.40
CA ALA A 356 14.98 -3.85 14.05
C ALA A 356 14.57 -5.28 13.66
N LEU A 357 14.75 -6.23 14.58
CA LEU A 357 14.34 -7.62 14.41
C LEU A 357 12.83 -7.76 14.19
N ALA A 358 12.01 -7.07 15.00
CA ALA A 358 10.56 -7.08 14.84
C ALA A 358 10.11 -6.50 13.49
N CYS A 359 10.74 -5.42 13.04
CA CYS A 359 10.51 -4.80 11.74
C CYS A 359 10.83 -5.75 10.57
N VAL A 360 11.99 -6.42 10.60
CA VAL A 360 12.39 -7.37 9.55
C VAL A 360 11.48 -8.60 9.57
N LEU A 361 11.13 -9.13 10.75
CA LEU A 361 10.19 -10.22 10.88
C LEU A 361 8.79 -9.85 10.35
N TYR A 362 8.33 -8.62 10.60
CA TYR A 362 7.07 -8.12 10.05
C TYR A 362 7.10 -8.10 8.52
N VAL A 363 8.19 -7.61 7.91
CA VAL A 363 8.34 -7.62 6.45
C VAL A 363 8.38 -9.06 5.90
N LEU A 364 9.14 -9.97 6.53
CA LEU A 364 9.20 -11.38 6.10
C LEU A 364 7.84 -12.09 6.21
N ARG A 365 7.06 -11.77 7.24
CA ARG A 365 5.73 -12.34 7.43
C ARG A 365 4.70 -11.75 6.47
N VAL A 366 4.44 -10.45 6.57
CA VAL A 366 3.33 -9.78 5.84
C VAL A 366 3.71 -9.48 4.39
N GLY A 367 4.99 -9.24 4.13
CA GLY A 367 5.51 -8.94 2.79
C GLY A 367 5.77 -10.18 1.92
N PHE A 368 6.06 -11.34 2.53
CA PHE A 368 6.35 -12.58 1.78
C PHE A 368 5.41 -13.71 2.16
N ALA A 369 5.52 -14.24 3.38
CA ALA A 369 4.80 -15.45 3.78
C ALA A 369 3.28 -15.33 3.54
N ASP A 370 2.66 -14.26 4.02
CA ASP A 370 1.21 -14.06 3.91
C ASP A 370 0.73 -13.72 2.48
N GLN A 371 1.65 -13.44 1.54
CA GLN A 371 1.34 -13.20 0.13
C GLN A 371 1.51 -14.44 -0.74
N MET A 372 2.31 -15.41 -0.29
CA MET A 372 2.59 -16.64 -1.02
C MET A 372 1.46 -17.66 -0.86
N THR A 373 1.25 -18.46 -1.89
CA THR A 373 0.37 -19.64 -1.83
C THR A 373 1.00 -20.76 -0.99
N GLU A 374 0.22 -21.74 -0.53
CA GLU A 374 0.75 -22.86 0.28
C GLU A 374 1.94 -23.58 -0.39
N PRO A 375 1.93 -23.94 -1.70
CA PRO A 375 3.10 -24.56 -2.32
C PRO A 375 4.34 -23.68 -2.28
N THR A 376 4.18 -22.37 -2.55
CA THR A 376 5.32 -21.43 -2.61
C THR A 376 5.82 -21.03 -1.22
N GLN A 377 4.96 -21.06 -0.20
CA GLN A 377 5.39 -21.01 1.20
C GLN A 377 6.27 -22.22 1.58
N GLY A 378 5.95 -23.42 1.08
CA GLY A 378 6.76 -24.62 1.25
C GLY A 378 8.15 -24.47 0.63
N GLU A 379 8.23 -23.99 -0.61
CA GLU A 379 9.51 -23.68 -1.28
C GLU A 379 10.30 -22.59 -0.53
N PHE A 380 9.63 -21.55 -0.06
CA PHE A 380 10.25 -20.46 0.70
C PHE A 380 10.81 -20.93 2.04
N LEU A 381 10.11 -21.84 2.73
CA LEU A 381 10.59 -22.49 3.95
C LEU A 381 11.89 -23.27 3.69
N VAL A 382 11.95 -24.05 2.60
CA VAL A 382 13.16 -24.78 2.21
C VAL A 382 14.30 -23.82 1.87
N PHE A 383 14.01 -22.76 1.11
CA PHE A 383 14.96 -21.72 0.74
C PHE A 383 15.59 -21.05 1.97
N LEU A 384 14.76 -20.62 2.93
CA LEU A 384 15.23 -19.99 4.16
C LEU A 384 16.01 -20.97 5.05
N GLY A 385 15.60 -22.24 5.09
CA GLY A 385 16.35 -23.31 5.76
C GLY A 385 17.78 -23.41 5.24
N LYS A 386 17.95 -23.52 3.92
CA LYS A 386 19.27 -23.58 3.26
C LYS A 386 20.12 -22.35 3.54
N LYS A 387 19.51 -21.18 3.76
CA LYS A 387 20.25 -19.95 4.09
C LYS A 387 20.86 -19.94 5.49
N LEU A 388 20.36 -20.75 6.44
CA LEU A 388 20.94 -20.85 7.80
C LEU A 388 22.39 -21.36 7.79
N GLU A 389 22.75 -22.20 6.82
CA GLU A 389 24.11 -22.72 6.64
C GLU A 389 25.12 -21.65 6.19
N SER A 390 24.65 -20.49 5.73
CA SER A 390 25.54 -19.46 5.24
C SER A 390 26.38 -18.87 6.39
N SER A 391 27.70 -18.87 6.20
CA SER A 391 28.68 -18.36 7.17
C SER A 391 28.51 -16.87 7.45
N ASN A 392 27.97 -16.13 6.49
CA ASN A 392 27.78 -14.67 6.54
C ASN A 392 26.57 -14.23 7.38
N TYR A 393 25.75 -15.15 7.89
CA TYR A 393 24.58 -14.76 8.69
C TYR A 393 24.99 -14.35 10.11
N SER A 394 24.57 -13.15 10.50
CA SER A 394 24.72 -12.66 11.87
C SER A 394 23.75 -13.40 12.80
N ALA A 395 24.01 -13.40 14.11
CA ALA A 395 23.10 -14.01 15.08
C ALA A 395 21.66 -13.43 15.01
N PRO A 396 21.44 -12.11 14.87
CA PRO A 396 20.10 -11.55 14.64
C PRO A 396 19.42 -12.05 13.35
N THR A 397 20.17 -12.22 12.26
CA THR A 397 19.63 -12.77 11.02
C THR A 397 19.18 -14.21 11.24
N ARG A 398 20.01 -15.06 11.85
CA ARG A 398 19.64 -16.46 12.17
C ARG A 398 18.40 -16.54 13.06
N VAL A 399 18.29 -15.72 14.11
CA VAL A 399 17.08 -15.63 14.95
C VAL A 399 15.85 -15.31 14.11
N THR A 400 15.96 -14.32 13.22
CA THR A 400 14.83 -13.89 12.38
C THR A 400 14.41 -15.00 11.42
N THR A 401 15.38 -15.67 10.77
CA THR A 401 15.15 -16.83 9.90
C THR A 401 14.45 -17.97 10.65
N LEU A 402 14.91 -18.31 11.86
CA LEU A 402 14.30 -19.37 12.69
C LEU A 402 12.86 -19.03 13.10
N ARG A 403 12.58 -17.76 13.43
CA ARG A 403 11.22 -17.29 13.75
C ARG A 403 10.28 -17.39 12.56
N ILE A 404 10.72 -16.99 11.36
CA ILE A 404 9.87 -17.10 10.17
C ILE A 404 9.70 -18.57 9.73
N LEU A 405 10.72 -19.43 9.90
CA LEU A 405 10.57 -20.88 9.69
C LEU A 405 9.53 -21.48 10.63
N SER A 406 9.56 -21.12 11.93
CA SER A 406 8.55 -21.55 12.90
C SER A 406 7.14 -21.07 12.52
N TYR A 407 7.02 -19.85 12.00
CA TYR A 407 5.76 -19.32 11.47
C TYR A 407 5.26 -20.11 10.25
N LEU A 408 6.12 -20.34 9.26
CA LEU A 408 5.78 -21.07 8.03
C LEU A 408 5.37 -22.51 8.32
N LEU A 409 6.09 -23.23 9.19
CA LEU A 409 5.72 -24.58 9.62
C LEU A 409 4.29 -24.63 10.17
N ARG A 410 3.95 -23.68 11.04
CA ARG A 410 2.61 -23.59 11.63
C ARG A 410 1.53 -23.16 10.65
N SER A 411 1.89 -22.30 9.69
CA SER A 411 0.99 -21.82 8.64
C SER A 411 0.66 -22.92 7.64
N LEU A 412 1.66 -23.67 7.19
CA LEU A 412 1.52 -24.78 6.25
C LEU A 412 0.80 -25.97 6.87
N GLY A 413 1.03 -26.25 8.17
CA GLY A 413 0.47 -27.43 8.82
C GLY A 413 1.07 -28.75 8.34
N GLU A 414 2.13 -28.70 7.52
CA GLU A 414 2.92 -29.85 7.10
C GLU A 414 4.41 -29.50 6.99
N VAL A 415 5.27 -30.52 6.93
CA VAL A 415 6.73 -30.36 6.80
C VAL A 415 7.16 -30.88 5.43
N PRO A 416 7.61 -30.01 4.51
CA PRO A 416 8.12 -30.42 3.20
C PRO A 416 9.26 -31.43 3.31
N SER A 417 9.28 -32.46 2.46
CA SER A 417 10.30 -33.51 2.49
C SER A 417 11.72 -32.94 2.31
N GLU A 418 11.88 -32.00 1.38
CA GLU A 418 13.17 -31.32 1.15
C GLU A 418 13.68 -30.55 2.38
N PHE A 419 12.77 -30.10 3.26
CA PHE A 419 13.18 -29.44 4.50
C PHE A 419 13.68 -30.46 5.53
N LYS A 420 13.10 -31.67 5.56
CA LYS A 420 13.58 -32.76 6.43
C LYS A 420 15.01 -33.15 6.08
N ASP A 421 15.35 -33.16 4.80
CA ASP A 421 16.70 -33.51 4.32
C ASP A 421 17.80 -32.54 4.77
N ILE A 422 17.46 -31.27 5.01
CA ILE A 422 18.41 -30.24 5.45
C ILE A 422 18.33 -29.95 6.96
N LEU A 423 17.40 -30.57 7.69
CA LEU A 423 17.07 -30.22 9.07
C LEU A 423 18.28 -30.31 10.01
N ASP A 424 19.05 -31.40 9.87
CA ASP A 424 20.20 -31.69 10.73
C ASP A 424 21.33 -30.68 10.54
N ASN A 425 21.64 -30.34 9.28
CA ASN A 425 22.70 -29.40 8.93
C ASN A 425 22.32 -27.93 9.19
N THR A 426 21.04 -27.63 9.38
CA THR A 426 20.51 -26.28 9.55
C THR A 426 20.04 -26.00 10.98
N VAL A 427 18.81 -26.41 11.33
CA VAL A 427 18.15 -26.06 12.60
C VAL A 427 18.77 -26.82 13.77
N VAL A 428 19.10 -28.11 13.59
CA VAL A 428 19.75 -28.90 14.66
C VAL A 428 21.17 -28.38 14.90
N ALA A 429 21.94 -28.11 13.85
CA ALA A 429 23.26 -27.48 13.97
C ALA A 429 23.22 -26.13 14.71
N ALA A 430 22.16 -25.34 14.53
CA ALA A 430 21.98 -24.05 15.20
C ALA A 430 21.83 -24.15 16.73
N LEU A 431 21.56 -25.35 17.28
CA LEU A 431 21.54 -25.60 18.74
C LEU A 431 22.91 -25.46 19.39
N SER A 432 23.99 -25.61 18.63
CA SER A 432 25.35 -25.45 19.13
C SER A 432 25.92 -24.04 18.84
N HIS A 433 25.09 -23.11 18.37
CA HIS A 433 25.54 -21.76 18.06
C HIS A 433 25.98 -21.01 19.33
N SER A 434 27.02 -20.18 19.22
CA SER A 434 27.57 -19.35 20.30
C SER A 434 26.62 -18.31 20.91
N SER A 435 25.41 -18.15 20.36
CA SER A 435 24.44 -17.15 20.79
C SER A 435 23.25 -17.87 21.39
N ALA A 436 22.97 -17.63 22.67
CA ALA A 436 21.85 -18.26 23.37
C ALA A 436 20.51 -17.99 22.66
N ASN A 437 20.31 -16.79 22.10
CA ASN A 437 19.08 -16.46 21.36
C ASN A 437 18.90 -17.33 20.11
N VAL A 438 19.98 -17.61 19.37
CA VAL A 438 19.91 -18.50 18.19
C VAL A 438 19.52 -19.91 18.64
N ARG A 439 20.13 -20.41 19.72
CA ARG A 439 19.82 -21.74 20.28
C ARG A 439 18.37 -21.86 20.73
N VAL A 440 17.86 -20.86 21.46
CA VAL A 440 16.47 -20.84 21.94
C VAL A 440 15.49 -20.84 20.77
N GLU A 441 15.75 -20.04 19.74
CA GLU A 441 14.87 -19.94 18.58
C GLU A 441 14.92 -21.20 17.73
N ALA A 442 16.09 -21.85 17.60
CA ALA A 442 16.22 -23.15 16.96
C ALA A 442 15.39 -24.22 17.70
N ALA A 443 15.42 -24.21 19.04
CA ALA A 443 14.59 -25.09 19.85
C ALA A 443 13.08 -24.83 19.70
N LEU A 444 12.68 -23.57 19.49
CA LEU A 444 11.29 -23.20 19.21
C LEU A 444 10.87 -23.59 17.77
N THR A 445 11.78 -23.53 16.80
CA THR A 445 11.54 -24.03 15.44
C THR A 445 11.37 -25.55 15.43
N LEU A 446 12.22 -26.31 16.14
CA LEU A 446 12.07 -27.77 16.30
C LEU A 446 10.78 -28.13 17.04
N ARG A 447 10.40 -27.34 18.04
CA ARG A 447 9.08 -27.47 18.69
C ARG A 447 7.94 -27.28 17.70
N ALA A 448 7.99 -26.25 16.85
CA ALA A 448 6.96 -26.02 15.85
C ALA A 448 6.90 -27.17 14.83
N LEU A 449 8.05 -27.70 14.41
CA LEU A 449 8.14 -28.88 13.57
C LEU A 449 7.49 -30.10 14.24
N ALA A 450 7.74 -30.32 15.53
CA ALA A 450 7.12 -31.38 16.32
C ALA A 450 5.61 -31.21 16.57
N GLU A 451 5.13 -29.97 16.67
CA GLU A 451 3.69 -29.65 16.75
C GLU A 451 2.98 -30.01 15.42
N VAL A 452 3.68 -29.88 14.29
CA VAL A 452 3.15 -30.12 12.93
C VAL A 452 3.31 -31.58 12.51
N ASP A 453 4.46 -32.19 12.78
CA ASP A 453 4.77 -33.60 12.52
C ASP A 453 5.14 -34.33 13.82
N PRO A 454 4.16 -34.86 14.58
CA PRO A 454 4.40 -35.56 15.84
C PRO A 454 5.32 -36.78 15.72
N THR A 455 5.54 -37.34 14.52
CA THR A 455 6.35 -38.55 14.34
C THR A 455 7.84 -38.31 14.62
N CYS A 456 8.32 -37.07 14.44
CA CYS A 456 9.72 -36.73 14.68
C CYS A 456 10.09 -36.62 16.17
N VAL A 457 9.10 -36.49 17.07
CA VAL A 457 9.32 -36.19 18.49
C VAL A 457 10.20 -37.23 19.17
N GLY A 458 9.96 -38.52 18.90
CA GLY A 458 10.77 -39.59 19.47
C GLY A 458 12.23 -39.52 19.05
N GLY A 459 12.47 -39.28 17.76
CA GLY A 459 13.82 -39.11 17.21
C GLY A 459 14.55 -37.92 17.82
N LEU A 460 13.87 -36.76 17.91
CA LEU A 460 14.44 -35.54 18.48
C LEU A 460 14.75 -35.68 19.99
N VAL A 461 13.87 -36.32 20.77
CA VAL A 461 14.10 -36.58 22.20
C VAL A 461 15.27 -37.55 22.38
N SER A 462 15.29 -38.66 21.64
CA SER A 462 16.36 -39.65 21.71
C SER A 462 17.71 -39.04 21.35
N TYR A 463 17.76 -38.23 20.29
CA TYR A 463 18.95 -37.50 19.88
C TYR A 463 19.41 -36.55 20.99
N GLY A 464 18.54 -35.67 21.47
CA GLY A 464 18.87 -34.69 22.51
C GLY A 464 19.38 -35.33 23.80
N ILE A 465 18.77 -36.42 24.27
CA ILE A 465 19.22 -37.17 25.46
C ILE A 465 20.61 -37.78 25.22
N THR A 466 20.81 -38.43 24.08
CA THR A 466 22.09 -39.06 23.73
C THR A 466 23.21 -38.02 23.66
N THR A 467 22.96 -36.87 23.03
CA THR A 467 23.92 -35.78 22.93
C THR A 467 24.21 -35.16 24.29
N LEU A 468 23.21 -34.96 25.16
CA LEU A 468 23.43 -34.46 26.52
C LEU A 468 24.28 -35.42 27.36
N HIS A 469 24.06 -36.73 27.25
CA HIS A 469 24.89 -37.73 27.92
C HIS A 469 26.34 -37.66 27.42
N ALA A 470 26.55 -37.61 26.11
CA ALA A 470 27.88 -37.49 25.52
C ALA A 470 28.60 -36.20 25.98
N LEU A 471 27.92 -35.05 25.92
CA LEU A 471 28.49 -33.76 26.35
C LEU A 471 28.82 -33.75 27.85
N ARG A 472 27.98 -34.40 28.68
CA ARG A 472 28.25 -34.52 30.12
C ARG A 472 29.55 -35.27 30.41
N GLU A 473 29.88 -36.28 29.61
CA GLU A 473 31.11 -37.06 29.78
C GLU A 473 32.35 -36.28 29.33
N THR A 474 32.25 -35.49 28.25
CA THR A 474 33.38 -34.74 27.68
C THR A 474 33.71 -33.44 28.42
N LEU A 475 32.72 -32.78 29.03
CA LEU A 475 32.88 -31.53 29.81
C LEU A 475 33.94 -31.62 30.93
N SER A 476 34.22 -32.82 31.43
CA SER A 476 35.23 -33.08 32.46
C SER A 476 36.67 -32.81 32.01
N PHE A 477 36.93 -32.87 30.69
CA PHE A 477 38.28 -32.97 30.12
C PHE A 477 38.68 -31.74 29.29
N ASP A 478 37.71 -30.99 28.77
CA ASP A 478 37.96 -29.90 27.83
C ASP A 478 38.25 -28.54 28.49
N LYS A 479 39.13 -27.76 27.86
CA LYS A 479 39.55 -26.42 28.32
C LYS A 479 39.49 -25.39 27.20
N GLY A 480 39.21 -24.13 27.56
CA GLY A 480 39.28 -23.00 26.63
C GLY A 480 38.10 -22.95 25.65
N LYS A 481 38.37 -22.77 24.35
CA LYS A 481 37.33 -22.56 23.32
C LYS A 481 36.44 -23.79 23.09
N ASN A 482 36.99 -24.99 23.24
CA ASN A 482 36.23 -26.23 23.08
C ASN A 482 35.16 -26.35 24.18
N LEU A 483 35.53 -26.07 25.42
CA LEU A 483 34.60 -26.03 26.55
C LEU A 483 33.42 -25.07 26.33
N ASN A 484 33.66 -23.89 25.75
CA ASN A 484 32.59 -22.95 25.44
C ASN A 484 31.61 -23.51 24.41
N HIS A 485 32.11 -24.15 23.35
CA HIS A 485 31.27 -24.79 22.34
C HIS A 485 30.45 -25.95 22.93
N GLU A 486 31.04 -26.77 23.80
CA GLU A 486 30.33 -27.85 24.49
C GLU A 486 29.23 -27.31 25.43
N LEU A 487 29.51 -26.25 26.19
CA LEU A 487 28.51 -25.59 27.05
C LEU A 487 27.37 -24.96 26.23
N ASP A 488 27.73 -24.38 25.09
CA ASP A 488 26.77 -23.81 24.15
C ASP A 488 25.85 -24.90 23.59
N SER A 489 26.43 -26.03 23.15
CA SER A 489 25.68 -27.20 22.70
C SER A 489 24.79 -27.79 23.81
N LEU A 490 25.33 -27.92 25.03
CA LEU A 490 24.60 -28.41 26.20
C LEU A 490 23.35 -27.57 26.46
N HIS A 491 23.49 -26.25 26.45
CA HIS A 491 22.36 -25.33 26.59
C HIS A 491 21.32 -25.54 25.49
N GLY A 492 21.75 -25.64 24.22
CA GLY A 492 20.84 -25.85 23.09
C GLY A 492 20.04 -27.13 23.21
N GLN A 493 20.72 -28.25 23.45
CA GLN A 493 20.09 -29.57 23.60
C GLN A 493 19.12 -29.61 24.79
N ALA A 494 19.52 -29.05 25.94
CA ALA A 494 18.64 -28.95 27.10
C ALA A 494 17.39 -28.10 26.80
N THR A 495 17.55 -27.01 26.03
CA THR A 495 16.43 -26.14 25.63
C THR A 495 15.45 -26.88 24.72
N VAL A 496 15.93 -27.68 23.76
CA VAL A 496 15.07 -28.51 22.89
C VAL A 496 14.26 -29.51 23.68
N LEU A 497 14.90 -30.25 24.60
CA LEU A 497 14.17 -31.19 25.43
C LEU A 497 13.10 -30.48 26.27
N ALA A 498 13.41 -29.31 26.84
CA ALA A 498 12.44 -28.51 27.58
C ALA A 498 11.26 -28.05 26.70
N THR A 499 11.52 -27.59 25.47
CA THR A 499 10.45 -27.15 24.56
C THR A 499 9.60 -28.31 24.06
N LEU A 500 10.19 -29.48 23.84
CA LEU A 500 9.47 -30.70 23.51
C LEU A 500 8.60 -31.15 24.68
N VAL A 501 9.15 -31.21 25.91
CA VAL A 501 8.39 -31.56 27.14
C VAL A 501 7.18 -30.66 27.31
N ALA A 502 7.33 -29.36 27.05
CA ALA A 502 6.25 -28.39 27.15
C ALA A 502 5.10 -28.61 26.15
N ILE A 503 5.33 -29.29 25.02
CA ILE A 503 4.26 -29.62 24.05
C ILE A 503 3.68 -31.00 24.21
N SER A 504 4.20 -31.82 25.13
CA SER A 504 3.69 -33.16 25.39
C SER A 504 2.16 -33.26 25.57
N PRO A 505 1.46 -32.31 26.21
CA PRO A 505 0.00 -32.40 26.36
C PRO A 505 -0.76 -32.16 25.05
N LYS A 506 -0.11 -31.59 24.04
CA LYS A 506 -0.69 -31.28 22.72
C LYS A 506 -0.48 -32.40 21.70
N LEU A 507 0.41 -33.36 21.99
CA LEU A 507 0.69 -34.47 21.09
C LEU A 507 -0.41 -35.52 21.23
N LEU A 508 -1.22 -35.71 20.18
CA LEU A 508 -2.33 -36.68 20.16
C LEU A 508 -1.91 -38.12 20.49
N LEU A 509 -0.65 -38.46 20.23
CA LEU A 509 -0.07 -39.80 20.45
C LEU A 509 0.82 -39.88 21.71
N GLY A 510 0.94 -38.79 22.48
CA GLY A 510 1.92 -38.68 23.56
C GLY A 510 3.37 -38.80 23.06
N TYR A 511 4.31 -39.05 23.96
CA TYR A 511 5.66 -39.46 23.56
C TYR A 511 5.64 -40.91 23.08
N PRO A 512 6.35 -41.26 22.00
CA PRO A 512 6.52 -42.65 21.62
C PRO A 512 7.10 -43.41 22.82
N ALA A 513 6.34 -44.38 23.30
CA ALA A 513 6.71 -45.24 24.41
C ALA A 513 7.81 -46.20 23.95
N ARG A 514 9.07 -45.77 24.00
CA ARG A 514 10.29 -46.59 24.02
C ARG A 514 11.49 -45.67 24.26
N PHE A 515 11.93 -45.63 25.53
CA PHE A 515 13.28 -45.25 25.92
C PHE A 515 14.13 -46.52 25.98
#